data_AF-A0A3A5IKT3-F1
#
_entry.id   AF-A0A3A5IKT3-F1
#
_cell.length_a   1.000
_cell.length_b   1.000
_cell.length_c   1.000
_cell.angle_alpha   90.00
_cell.angle_beta   90.00
_cell.angle_gamma   90.00
#
_symmetry.space_group_name_H-M   'P 1'
#
loop_
_entity.id
_entity.type
_entity.pdbx_description
1 polymer ?
#
loop_
_entity_poly.entity_id
_entity_poly.type
_entity_poly.pdbx_seq_one_letter_code
_entity_poly.pdbx_strand_id
1 'polypeptide(L)'
;MDKFVESSWFVRIVALLLTILLYISVNFNDFQLIQKADKSSQTNSEIITDVPVQAYYDTENLFVSGIPDKVKVELEGPKSIIESAKRLRDFELFIDLTNTSIGKHRVPIKYKQLSDKLKVRVIPETVDVTIEEKVSDYFVVSPEFNDNMLAEGYQEEAVSVDPKRVKVTGSKAALNKIVYVKATLDVKEKVDKETTGTAKVQVLDGELNKLDVKVEPETVQVSISVKNPSKKIALRMFPKGTPPKGIKIKSIKPETEEITIYGKEAILKEMEELVVPVEVDGIKKDATITVPIELGEGLNFVSPQIIKVKVTVEGSPEDEPEKESGE
;
A
#
# COMPACT_ATOMS: atom_id res chain seq x y z
N MET A 1 64.20 -13.90 58.78
CA MET A 1 63.42 -12.68 58.47
C MET A 1 62.70 -12.15 59.73
N ASP A 2 63.18 -12.47 60.94
CA ASP A 2 62.40 -12.21 62.18
C ASP A 2 62.72 -10.92 62.93
N LYS A 3 63.82 -10.23 62.64
CA LYS A 3 64.20 -9.01 63.40
C LYS A 3 63.46 -7.73 63.02
N PHE A 4 62.66 -7.74 61.95
CA PHE A 4 61.84 -6.59 61.56
C PHE A 4 60.45 -6.61 62.20
N VAL A 5 59.94 -7.79 62.55
CA VAL A 5 58.60 -7.98 63.12
C VAL A 5 58.57 -7.71 64.63
N GLU A 6 59.70 -7.89 65.34
CA GLU A 6 59.81 -7.64 66.79
C GLU A 6 60.10 -6.17 67.16
N SER A 7 60.29 -5.27 66.19
CA SER A 7 60.47 -3.85 66.49
C SER A 7 59.17 -3.25 66.99
N SER A 8 59.19 -2.69 68.22
CA SER A 8 58.02 -2.02 68.81
C SER A 8 57.45 -0.89 67.95
N TRP A 9 58.25 -0.31 67.04
CA TRP A 9 57.80 0.74 66.12
C TRP A 9 57.07 0.15 64.89
N PHE A 10 57.48 -1.02 64.41
CA PHE A 10 56.80 -1.74 63.33
C PHE A 10 55.39 -2.17 63.76
N VAL A 11 55.26 -2.75 64.96
CA VAL A 11 53.96 -3.15 65.52
C VAL A 11 53.00 -1.96 65.66
N ARG A 12 53.50 -0.79 66.09
CA ARG A 12 52.69 0.44 66.21
C ARG A 12 52.16 0.94 64.86
N ILE A 13 52.98 0.88 63.80
CA ILE A 13 52.55 1.29 62.46
C ILE A 13 51.54 0.29 61.89
N VAL A 14 51.80 -1.01 62.05
CA VAL A 14 50.89 -2.06 61.59
C VAL A 14 49.55 -1.97 62.33
N ALA A 15 49.57 -1.71 63.64
CA ALA A 15 48.36 -1.48 64.43
C ALA A 15 47.59 -0.23 63.98
N LEU A 16 48.28 0.89 63.70
CA LEU A 16 47.65 2.10 63.16
C LEU A 16 46.98 1.83 61.80
N LEU A 17 47.69 1.13 60.92
CA LEU A 17 47.19 0.78 59.58
C LEU A 17 45.98 -0.16 59.67
N LEU A 18 46.03 -1.16 60.55
CA LEU A 18 44.88 -2.03 60.85
C LEU A 18 43.70 -1.27 61.43
N THR A 19 43.95 -0.30 62.32
CA THR A 19 42.89 0.53 62.92
C THR A 19 42.23 1.42 61.85
N ILE A 20 43.01 2.00 60.94
CA ILE A 20 42.50 2.78 59.80
C ILE A 20 41.69 1.88 58.85
N LEU A 21 42.18 0.68 58.54
CA LEU A 21 41.47 -0.28 57.70
C LEU A 21 40.14 -0.73 58.33
N LEU A 22 40.13 -1.00 59.64
CA LEU A 22 38.91 -1.35 60.37
C LEU A 22 37.93 -0.18 60.43
N TYR A 23 38.41 1.04 60.68
CA TYR A 23 37.58 2.24 60.68
C TYR A 23 36.92 2.47 59.32
N ILE A 24 37.68 2.33 58.21
CA ILE A 24 37.13 2.44 56.87
C ILE A 24 36.11 1.33 56.61
N SER A 25 36.40 0.08 56.98
CA SER A 25 35.50 -1.07 56.75
C SER A 25 34.16 -0.93 57.48
N VAL A 26 34.17 -0.54 58.75
CA VAL A 26 32.94 -0.38 59.56
C VAL A 26 32.13 0.82 59.07
N ASN A 27 32.77 1.95 58.80
CA ASN A 27 32.09 3.15 58.32
C ASN A 27 31.85 3.15 56.80
N PHE A 28 32.27 2.10 56.08
CA PHE A 28 32.11 2.00 54.63
C PHE A 28 30.63 2.01 54.23
N ASN A 29 29.80 1.34 55.03
CA ASN A 29 28.36 1.31 54.83
C ASN A 29 27.72 2.68 55.04
N ASP A 30 28.14 3.42 56.08
CA ASP A 30 27.63 4.77 56.36
C ASP A 30 28.08 5.77 55.30
N PHE A 31 29.32 5.67 54.82
CA PHE A 31 29.83 6.47 53.69
C PHE A 31 29.06 6.21 52.39
N GLN A 32 28.68 4.95 52.12
CA GLN A 32 27.82 4.62 50.98
C GLN A 32 26.38 5.10 51.13
N LEU A 33 25.83 5.11 52.35
CA LEU A 33 24.49 5.63 52.64
C LEU A 33 24.43 7.16 52.48
N ILE A 34 25.45 7.87 52.96
CA ILE A 34 25.59 9.33 52.78
C ILE A 34 25.73 9.68 51.30
N GLN A 35 26.56 8.96 50.53
CA GLN A 35 26.67 9.16 49.08
C GLN A 35 25.40 8.81 48.29
N LYS A 36 24.62 7.82 48.74
CA LYS A 36 23.31 7.50 48.13
C LYS A 36 22.25 8.55 48.46
N ALA A 37 22.29 9.14 49.66
CA ALA A 37 21.41 10.24 50.07
C ALA A 37 21.73 11.56 49.34
N ASP A 38 23.01 11.83 49.05
CA ASP A 38 23.42 13.00 48.26
C ASP A 38 23.05 12.87 46.78
N LYS A 39 23.12 11.66 46.20
CA LYS A 39 22.70 11.42 44.80
C LYS A 39 21.19 11.35 44.59
N SER A 40 20.39 11.11 45.63
CA SER A 40 18.92 11.16 45.56
C SER A 40 18.35 12.58 45.64
N SER A 41 19.15 13.54 46.11
CA SER A 41 18.81 14.97 46.18
C SER A 41 19.22 15.78 44.94
N GLN A 42 19.88 15.15 43.96
CA GLN A 42 20.09 15.79 42.67
C GLN A 42 18.77 15.84 41.90
N THR A 43 18.31 17.05 41.58
CA THR A 43 17.20 17.27 40.67
C THR A 43 17.56 16.70 39.30
N ASN A 44 16.95 15.58 38.92
CA ASN A 44 17.13 14.98 37.61
C ASN A 44 16.03 15.51 36.69
N SER A 45 16.33 15.72 35.41
CA SER A 45 15.35 16.05 34.37
C SER A 45 15.37 14.98 33.27
N GLU A 46 14.20 14.50 32.88
CA GLU A 46 14.02 13.50 31.84
C GLU A 46 12.83 13.87 30.95
N ILE A 47 12.93 13.55 29.66
CA ILE A 47 11.86 13.79 28.69
C ILE A 47 11.21 12.47 28.29
N ILE A 48 9.90 12.39 28.49
CA ILE A 48 9.06 11.31 28.01
C ILE A 48 8.44 11.73 26.68
N THR A 49 8.74 10.99 25.61
CA THR A 49 8.15 11.20 24.30
C THR A 49 6.94 10.30 24.08
N ASP A 50 6.16 10.65 23.05
CA ASP A 50 5.06 9.83 22.54
C ASP A 50 3.95 9.58 23.58
N VAL A 51 3.65 10.60 24.38
CA VAL A 51 2.56 10.51 25.38
C VAL A 51 1.24 10.89 24.71
N PRO A 52 0.23 10.01 24.70
CA PRO A 52 -1.05 10.30 24.07
C PRO A 52 -1.82 11.40 24.82
N VAL A 53 -2.56 12.23 24.09
CA VAL A 53 -3.43 13.26 24.67
C VAL A 53 -4.89 12.85 24.52
N GLN A 54 -5.64 12.87 25.62
CA GLN A 54 -7.07 12.61 25.62
C GLN A 54 -7.87 13.92 25.57
N ALA A 55 -9.06 13.88 24.96
CA ALA A 55 -9.93 15.04 24.88
C ALA A 55 -11.27 14.73 25.52
N TYR A 56 -11.72 15.58 26.45
CA TYR A 56 -13.01 15.47 27.10
C TYR A 56 -13.97 16.50 26.50
N TYR A 57 -14.97 16.03 25.77
CA TYR A 57 -16.01 16.83 25.12
C TYR A 57 -17.24 15.97 24.85
N ASP A 58 -18.32 16.58 24.37
CA ASP A 58 -19.49 15.85 23.89
C ASP A 58 -19.18 15.16 22.56
N THR A 59 -18.76 13.90 22.63
CA THR A 59 -18.38 13.09 21.45
C THR A 59 -19.56 12.74 20.56
N GLU A 60 -20.80 12.91 21.02
CA GLU A 60 -22.01 12.61 20.26
C GLU A 60 -22.38 13.76 19.33
N ASN A 61 -22.31 15.01 19.82
CA ASN A 61 -22.78 16.19 19.09
C ASN A 61 -21.66 17.07 18.52
N LEU A 62 -20.42 16.94 19.01
CA LEU A 62 -19.30 17.80 18.60
C LEU A 62 -18.19 17.00 17.90
N PHE A 63 -17.48 17.69 17.01
CA PHE A 63 -16.27 17.21 16.35
C PHE A 63 -15.14 18.17 16.68
N VAL A 64 -14.00 17.63 17.14
CA VAL A 64 -12.86 18.44 17.55
C VAL A 64 -11.63 18.07 16.71
N SER A 65 -11.01 19.08 16.11
CA SER A 65 -9.76 18.95 15.33
C SER A 65 -8.65 19.83 15.90
N GLY A 66 -7.41 19.54 15.52
CA GLY A 66 -6.21 20.29 15.95
C GLY A 66 -5.55 19.77 17.23
N ILE A 67 -6.05 18.66 17.80
CA ILE A 67 -5.43 18.00 18.95
C ILE A 67 -4.30 17.09 18.44
N PRO A 68 -3.06 17.24 18.93
CA PRO A 68 -1.98 16.33 18.56
C PRO A 68 -2.19 14.96 19.22
N ASP A 69 -2.02 13.89 18.44
CA ASP A 69 -2.15 12.51 18.96
C ASP A 69 -1.17 12.25 20.11
N LYS A 70 0.02 12.85 20.04
CA LYS A 70 1.13 12.62 20.97
C LYS A 70 1.91 13.89 21.25
N VAL A 71 2.37 14.04 22.49
CA VAL A 71 3.19 15.18 22.93
C VAL A 71 4.37 14.71 23.79
N LYS A 72 5.23 15.66 24.14
CA LYS A 72 6.38 15.41 25.03
C LYS A 72 6.08 15.92 26.43
N VAL A 73 6.58 15.23 27.43
CA VAL A 73 6.49 15.62 28.84
C VAL A 73 7.88 15.64 29.44
N GLU A 74 8.30 16.80 29.91
CA GLU A 74 9.52 16.96 30.70
C GLU A 74 9.16 16.84 32.19
N LEU A 75 9.88 15.95 32.89
CA LEU A 75 9.73 15.69 34.31
C LEU A 75 11.02 16.04 35.02
N GLU A 76 10.93 16.93 36.02
CA GLU A 76 12.05 17.33 36.87
C GLU A 76 11.75 16.97 38.33
N GLY A 77 12.65 16.24 39.00
CA GLY A 77 12.44 15.79 40.38
C GLY A 77 13.29 14.59 40.82
N PRO A 78 12.87 13.86 41.87
CA PRO A 78 13.61 12.70 42.38
C PRO A 78 13.68 11.56 41.35
N LYS A 79 14.89 11.07 41.06
CA LYS A 79 15.14 10.04 40.04
C LYS A 79 14.27 8.80 40.17
N SER A 80 14.02 8.33 41.40
CA SER A 80 13.19 7.15 41.65
C SER A 80 11.74 7.34 41.20
N ILE A 81 11.20 8.55 41.35
CA ILE A 81 9.83 8.89 40.95
C ILE A 81 9.76 9.02 39.42
N ILE A 82 10.73 9.69 38.80
CA ILE A 82 10.81 9.83 37.34
C ILE A 82 10.89 8.46 36.66
N GLU A 83 11.76 7.57 37.13
CA GLU A 83 11.90 6.22 36.57
C GLU A 83 10.65 5.36 36.79
N SER A 84 9.91 5.60 37.88
CA SER A 84 8.61 4.95 38.09
C SER A 84 7.58 5.45 37.07
N ALA A 85 7.44 6.76 36.89
CA ALA A 85 6.52 7.35 35.93
C ALA A 85 6.82 6.93 34.48
N LYS A 86 8.10 6.85 34.10
CA LYS A 86 8.54 6.36 32.78
C LYS A 86 8.15 4.91 32.53
N ARG A 87 8.31 4.05 33.55
CA ARG A 87 8.06 2.60 33.45
C ARG A 87 6.57 2.28 33.49
N LEU A 88 5.82 2.90 34.40
CA LEU A 88 4.41 2.60 34.62
C LEU A 88 3.50 3.34 33.64
N ARG A 89 3.88 4.55 33.23
CA ARG A 89 3.06 5.44 32.37
C ARG A 89 1.61 5.55 32.86
N ASP A 90 1.44 5.63 34.17
CA ASP A 90 0.17 5.67 34.89
C ASP A 90 -0.41 7.09 35.02
N PHE A 91 0.03 7.99 34.15
CA PHE A 91 -0.43 9.37 34.08
C PHE A 91 -1.14 9.65 32.77
N GLU A 92 -2.07 10.61 32.82
CA GLU A 92 -2.89 10.98 31.68
C GLU A 92 -2.67 12.45 31.34
N LEU A 93 -2.44 12.74 30.06
CA LEU A 93 -2.51 14.08 29.51
C LEU A 93 -3.87 14.28 28.87
N PHE A 94 -4.51 15.40 29.15
CA PHE A 94 -5.85 15.66 28.65
C PHE A 94 -6.15 17.12 28.37
N ILE A 95 -7.12 17.35 27.49
CA ILE A 95 -7.72 18.64 27.22
C ILE A 95 -9.18 18.56 27.62
N ASP A 96 -9.62 19.51 28.44
CA ASP A 96 -11.01 19.62 28.87
C ASP A 96 -11.73 20.70 28.05
N LEU A 97 -12.68 20.27 27.23
CA LEU A 97 -13.48 21.11 26.34
C LEU A 97 -14.97 21.06 26.69
N THR A 98 -15.35 20.45 27.81
CA THR A 98 -16.75 20.21 28.22
C THR A 98 -17.60 21.49 28.28
N ASN A 99 -16.99 22.62 28.64
CA ASN A 99 -17.65 23.93 28.72
C ASN A 99 -17.21 24.90 27.62
N THR A 100 -16.64 24.39 26.53
CA THR A 100 -16.14 25.22 25.42
C THR A 100 -17.16 25.28 24.30
N SER A 101 -17.47 26.48 23.81
CA SER A 101 -18.42 26.68 22.72
C SER A 101 -17.85 26.29 21.36
N ILE A 102 -18.71 26.11 20.35
CA ILE A 102 -18.31 25.93 18.95
C ILE A 102 -17.40 27.10 18.52
N GLY A 103 -16.36 26.81 17.74
CA GLY A 103 -15.39 27.78 17.24
C GLY A 103 -13.93 27.37 17.44
N LYS A 104 -13.02 28.30 17.19
CA LYS A 104 -11.57 28.12 17.38
C LYS A 104 -11.16 28.57 18.77
N HIS A 105 -10.38 27.75 19.47
CA HIS A 105 -9.92 28.02 20.82
C HIS A 105 -8.46 27.63 21.00
N ARG A 106 -7.75 28.35 21.87
CA ARG A 106 -6.44 27.96 22.35
C ARG A 106 -6.58 27.42 23.76
N VAL A 107 -6.25 26.14 23.95
CA VAL A 107 -6.51 25.42 25.20
C VAL A 107 -5.23 24.79 25.75
N PRO A 108 -5.04 24.78 27.08
CA PRO A 108 -3.88 24.14 27.70
C PRO A 108 -4.04 22.62 27.76
N ILE A 109 -2.94 21.89 27.61
CA ILE A 109 -2.89 20.45 27.90
C ILE A 109 -2.66 20.30 29.40
N LYS A 110 -3.63 19.67 30.07
CA LYS A 110 -3.58 19.35 31.51
C LYS A 110 -3.03 17.94 31.71
N TYR A 111 -2.67 17.64 32.95
CA TYR A 111 -2.23 16.31 33.35
C TYR A 111 -2.86 15.90 34.68
N LYS A 112 -3.01 14.60 34.91
CA LYS A 112 -3.39 14.02 36.20
C LYS A 112 -2.57 12.77 36.49
N GLN A 113 -2.57 12.33 37.76
CA GLN A 113 -1.87 11.14 38.23
C GLN A 113 -0.33 11.22 38.12
N LEU A 114 0.23 12.42 38.16
CA LEU A 114 1.66 12.65 38.41
C LEU A 114 1.86 13.07 39.88
N SER A 115 2.97 12.66 40.48
CA SER A 115 3.31 13.06 41.85
C SER A 115 3.55 14.57 41.94
N ASP A 116 3.06 15.16 43.02
CA ASP A 116 3.31 16.55 43.46
C ASP A 116 4.80 16.88 43.67
N LYS A 117 5.67 15.87 43.83
CA LYS A 117 7.13 16.02 43.94
C LYS A 117 7.84 16.19 42.60
N LEU A 118 7.11 16.13 41.49
CA LEU A 118 7.64 16.36 40.15
C LEU A 118 7.21 17.76 39.67
N LYS A 119 8.15 18.51 39.10
CA LYS A 119 7.80 19.61 38.20
C LYS A 119 7.57 19.02 36.82
N VAL A 120 6.43 19.36 36.22
CA VAL A 120 5.97 18.78 34.96
C VAL A 120 5.81 19.88 33.94
N ARG A 121 6.35 19.68 32.74
CA ARG A 121 6.15 20.57 31.61
C ARG A 121 5.72 19.77 30.38
N VAL A 122 4.57 20.11 29.83
CA VAL A 122 4.04 19.49 28.61
C VAL A 122 4.44 20.34 27.41
N ILE A 123 4.92 19.71 26.34
CA ILE A 123 5.40 20.39 25.13
C ILE A 123 4.65 19.82 23.92
N PRO A 124 3.78 20.62 23.26
CA PRO A 124 3.44 22.02 23.58
C PRO A 124 2.57 22.16 24.84
N GLU A 125 2.63 23.33 25.50
CA GLU A 125 1.80 23.61 26.69
C GLU A 125 0.34 23.91 26.33
N THR A 126 0.12 24.50 25.15
CA THR A 126 -1.20 24.85 24.62
C THR A 126 -1.32 24.42 23.17
N VAL A 127 -2.54 24.08 22.75
CA VAL A 127 -2.86 23.71 21.36
C VAL A 127 -4.04 24.52 20.85
N ASP A 128 -4.04 24.78 19.54
CA ASP A 128 -5.15 25.45 18.85
C ASP A 128 -6.13 24.37 18.37
N VAL A 129 -7.33 24.37 18.92
CA VAL A 129 -8.40 23.41 18.60
C VAL A 129 -9.55 24.10 17.89
N THR A 130 -10.21 23.37 17.00
CA THR A 130 -11.46 23.82 16.37
C THR A 130 -12.58 22.86 16.74
N ILE A 131 -13.64 23.39 17.35
CA ILE A 131 -14.83 22.66 17.77
C ILE A 131 -15.96 22.98 16.79
N GLU A 132 -16.53 21.97 16.18
CA GLU A 132 -17.60 22.09 15.19
C GLU A 132 -18.78 21.16 15.52
N GLU A 133 -19.93 21.44 14.92
CA GLU A 133 -21.09 20.53 14.95
C GLU A 133 -20.74 19.22 14.24
N LYS A 134 -20.97 18.10 14.92
CA LYS A 134 -20.86 16.76 14.35
C LYS A 134 -22.15 16.37 13.68
N VAL A 135 -22.06 15.99 12.42
CA VAL A 135 -23.20 15.59 11.61
C VAL A 135 -22.92 14.29 10.89
N SER A 136 -23.97 13.57 10.54
CA SER A 136 -23.90 12.34 9.75
C SER A 136 -24.86 12.41 8.57
N ASP A 137 -24.41 11.98 7.40
CA ASP A 137 -25.27 11.85 6.21
C ASP A 137 -24.85 10.64 5.36
N TYR A 138 -25.73 10.22 4.44
CA TYR A 138 -25.53 9.07 3.58
C TYR A 138 -25.14 9.48 2.17
N PHE A 139 -23.94 9.08 1.75
CA PHE A 139 -23.40 9.37 0.43
C PHE A 139 -23.41 8.13 -0.45
N VAL A 140 -23.59 8.33 -1.76
CA VAL A 140 -23.50 7.26 -2.77
C VAL A 140 -22.04 6.99 -3.05
N VAL A 141 -21.64 5.72 -2.97
CA VAL A 141 -20.28 5.29 -3.31
C VAL A 141 -20.18 5.09 -4.81
N SER A 142 -19.17 5.70 -5.41
CA SER A 142 -18.80 5.49 -6.81
C SER A 142 -17.72 4.41 -6.86
N PRO A 143 -17.99 3.23 -7.47
CA PRO A 143 -16.94 2.24 -7.69
C PRO A 143 -15.95 2.75 -8.72
N GLU A 144 -14.67 2.42 -8.55
CA GLU A 144 -13.63 2.67 -9.53
C GLU A 144 -12.82 1.42 -9.79
N PHE A 145 -12.43 1.23 -11.04
CA PHE A 145 -11.54 0.18 -11.49
C PHE A 145 -10.51 0.77 -12.46
N ASN A 146 -9.32 0.19 -12.50
CA ASN A 146 -8.26 0.63 -13.40
C ASN A 146 -8.26 -0.26 -14.65
N ASP A 147 -8.69 0.27 -15.79
CA ASP A 147 -8.75 -0.43 -17.07
C ASP A 147 -7.41 -1.07 -17.49
N ASN A 148 -6.29 -0.52 -17.02
CA ASN A 148 -4.98 -1.12 -17.26
C ASN A 148 -4.82 -2.49 -16.60
N MET A 149 -5.72 -2.90 -15.71
CA MET A 149 -5.75 -4.23 -15.10
C MET A 149 -6.59 -5.23 -15.91
N LEU A 150 -7.21 -4.83 -17.02
CA LEU A 150 -7.87 -5.78 -17.92
C LEU A 150 -6.85 -6.62 -18.67
N ALA A 151 -7.18 -7.90 -18.87
CA ALA A 151 -6.46 -8.77 -19.79
C ALA A 151 -6.58 -8.25 -21.23
N GLU A 152 -5.61 -8.58 -22.08
CA GLU A 152 -5.62 -8.13 -23.46
C GLU A 152 -6.89 -8.59 -24.19
N GLY A 153 -7.45 -7.72 -25.04
CA GLY A 153 -8.71 -7.95 -25.75
C GLY A 153 -10.00 -7.85 -24.91
N TYR A 154 -9.92 -7.88 -23.58
CA TYR A 154 -11.07 -7.67 -22.71
C TYR A 154 -11.39 -6.19 -22.53
N GLN A 155 -12.65 -5.91 -22.21
CA GLN A 155 -13.17 -4.58 -21.93
C GLN A 155 -14.08 -4.60 -20.71
N GLU A 156 -14.10 -3.48 -19.98
CA GLU A 156 -15.08 -3.25 -18.92
C GLU A 156 -16.50 -3.28 -19.51
N GLU A 157 -17.38 -4.03 -18.87
CA GLU A 157 -18.82 -4.02 -19.15
C GLU A 157 -19.56 -3.20 -18.09
N ALA A 158 -19.28 -3.46 -16.80
CA ALA A 158 -19.86 -2.72 -15.69
C ALA A 158 -19.02 -2.85 -14.41
N VAL A 159 -18.93 -1.76 -13.64
CA VAL A 159 -18.47 -1.78 -12.25
C VAL A 159 -19.63 -1.51 -11.31
N SER A 160 -19.73 -2.27 -10.24
CA SER A 160 -20.77 -2.12 -9.22
C SER A 160 -20.19 -2.15 -7.81
N VAL A 161 -20.96 -1.64 -6.85
CA VAL A 161 -20.57 -1.58 -5.44
C VAL A 161 -21.74 -1.96 -4.54
N ASP A 162 -21.43 -2.71 -3.47
CA ASP A 162 -22.37 -3.09 -2.42
C ASP A 162 -21.73 -2.93 -1.02
N PRO A 163 -22.33 -2.15 -0.10
CA PRO A 163 -23.51 -1.29 -0.29
C PRO A 163 -23.26 -0.07 -1.19
N LYS A 164 -24.30 0.37 -1.89
CA LYS A 164 -24.28 1.59 -2.73
C LYS A 164 -24.16 2.89 -1.95
N ARG A 165 -24.51 2.87 -0.66
CA ARG A 165 -24.48 4.05 0.21
C ARG A 165 -23.74 3.74 1.49
N VAL A 166 -23.00 4.72 1.97
CA VAL A 166 -22.29 4.67 3.25
C VAL A 166 -22.66 5.87 4.10
N LYS A 167 -22.66 5.69 5.41
CA LYS A 167 -22.83 6.77 6.37
C LYS A 167 -21.47 7.45 6.58
N VAL A 168 -21.41 8.75 6.35
CA VAL A 168 -20.23 9.57 6.60
C VAL A 168 -20.51 10.49 7.77
N THR A 169 -19.61 10.55 8.74
CA THR A 169 -19.71 11.35 9.97
C THR A 169 -18.46 12.20 10.15
N GLY A 170 -18.65 13.49 10.42
CA GLY A 170 -17.55 14.44 10.57
C GLY A 170 -18.08 15.82 10.94
N SER A 171 -17.22 16.84 10.81
CA SER A 171 -17.68 18.22 10.97
C SER A 171 -18.61 18.63 9.83
N LYS A 172 -19.57 19.52 10.14
CA LYS A 172 -20.48 20.07 9.14
C LYS A 172 -19.76 20.74 7.96
N ALA A 173 -18.67 21.44 8.23
CA ALA A 173 -17.85 22.04 7.18
C ALA A 173 -17.19 20.97 6.30
N ALA A 174 -16.71 19.85 6.88
CA ALA A 174 -16.14 18.75 6.11
C ALA A 174 -17.19 18.06 5.23
N LEU A 175 -18.39 17.77 5.76
CA LEU A 175 -19.46 17.14 4.98
C LEU A 175 -19.90 18.00 3.79
N ASN A 176 -19.96 19.32 3.96
CA ASN A 176 -20.31 20.25 2.87
C ASN A 176 -19.25 20.33 1.77
N LYS A 177 -18.02 19.87 2.03
CA LYS A 177 -16.94 19.83 1.04
C LYS A 177 -16.89 18.51 0.28
N ILE A 178 -17.63 17.48 0.69
CA ILE A 178 -17.60 16.17 0.05
C ILE A 178 -18.13 16.31 -1.38
N VAL A 179 -17.30 15.95 -2.36
CA VAL A 179 -17.69 15.88 -3.77
C VAL A 179 -17.62 14.45 -4.27
N TYR A 180 -16.62 13.68 -3.83
CA TYR A 180 -16.42 12.31 -4.28
C TYR A 180 -16.38 11.35 -3.10
N VAL A 181 -17.16 10.27 -3.20
CA VAL A 181 -17.05 9.11 -2.32
C VAL A 181 -16.74 7.92 -3.20
N LYS A 182 -15.51 7.42 -3.15
CA LYS A 182 -14.96 6.46 -4.10
C LYS A 182 -14.55 5.17 -3.41
N ALA A 183 -14.69 4.06 -4.12
CA ALA A 183 -14.18 2.75 -3.70
C ALA A 183 -13.45 2.10 -4.87
N THR A 184 -12.13 2.06 -4.80
CA THR A 184 -11.28 1.54 -5.87
C THR A 184 -10.99 0.06 -5.65
N LEU A 185 -11.30 -0.77 -6.64
CA LEU A 185 -10.97 -2.19 -6.62
C LEU A 185 -9.52 -2.41 -7.05
N ASP A 186 -8.67 -2.77 -6.08
CA ASP A 186 -7.29 -3.14 -6.33
C ASP A 186 -7.16 -4.65 -6.57
N VAL A 187 -6.77 -5.03 -7.79
CA VAL A 187 -6.49 -6.41 -8.18
C VAL A 187 -4.98 -6.62 -8.38
N LYS A 188 -4.50 -7.85 -8.20
CA LYS A 188 -3.07 -8.19 -8.38
C LYS A 188 -2.74 -8.73 -9.76
N GLU A 189 -3.73 -9.34 -10.41
CA GLU A 189 -3.59 -10.01 -11.69
C GLU A 189 -4.50 -9.36 -12.73
N LYS A 190 -4.25 -9.66 -14.00
CA LYS A 190 -5.08 -9.20 -15.11
C LYS A 190 -6.47 -9.84 -15.01
N VAL A 191 -7.51 -9.05 -15.26
CA VAL A 191 -8.91 -9.48 -15.16
C VAL A 191 -9.44 -9.87 -16.54
N ASP A 192 -9.90 -11.11 -16.66
CA ASP A 192 -10.51 -11.71 -17.86
C ASP A 192 -11.91 -12.31 -17.61
N LYS A 193 -12.42 -12.15 -16.38
CA LYS A 193 -13.74 -12.61 -15.96
C LYS A 193 -14.27 -11.74 -14.83
N GLU A 194 -15.53 -11.94 -14.48
CA GLU A 194 -16.13 -11.25 -13.34
C GLU A 194 -15.29 -11.46 -12.07
N THR A 195 -14.93 -10.34 -11.44
CA THR A 195 -14.06 -10.31 -10.26
C THR A 195 -14.68 -9.42 -9.21
N THR A 196 -14.72 -9.89 -7.97
CA THR A 196 -15.22 -9.14 -6.82
C THR A 196 -14.12 -9.02 -5.76
N GLY A 197 -14.00 -7.86 -5.14
CA GLY A 197 -13.06 -7.64 -4.05
C GLY A 197 -13.53 -6.57 -3.07
N THR A 198 -12.85 -6.51 -1.94
CA THR A 198 -13.13 -5.52 -0.88
C THR A 198 -12.30 -4.27 -1.12
N ALA A 199 -12.96 -3.12 -1.20
CA ALA A 199 -12.33 -1.82 -1.39
C ALA A 199 -12.58 -0.92 -0.17
N LYS A 200 -11.59 -0.12 0.21
CA LYS A 200 -11.74 0.91 1.24
C LYS A 200 -12.40 2.14 0.65
N VAL A 201 -13.39 2.68 1.36
CA VAL A 201 -14.08 3.89 0.92
C VAL A 201 -13.22 5.12 1.23
N GLN A 202 -13.05 5.97 0.23
CA GLN A 202 -12.36 7.24 0.33
C GLN A 202 -13.33 8.38 0.11
N VAL A 203 -13.27 9.38 0.98
CA VAL A 203 -14.11 10.59 0.90
C VAL A 203 -13.20 11.76 0.56
N LEU A 204 -13.48 12.42 -0.56
CA LEU A 204 -12.65 13.46 -1.13
C LEU A 204 -13.45 14.75 -1.37
N ASP A 205 -12.75 15.88 -1.28
CA ASP A 205 -13.29 17.17 -1.71
C ASP A 205 -13.16 17.39 -3.23
N GLY A 206 -13.60 18.56 -3.71
CA GLY A 206 -13.54 18.93 -5.12
C GLY A 206 -12.12 19.07 -5.69
N GLU A 207 -11.11 19.18 -4.84
CA GLU A 207 -9.68 19.22 -5.21
C GLU A 207 -9.01 17.84 -5.09
N LEU A 208 -9.80 16.79 -4.83
CA LEU A 208 -9.35 15.41 -4.59
C LEU A 208 -8.52 15.23 -3.32
N ASN A 209 -8.59 16.15 -2.36
CA ASN A 209 -7.97 15.97 -1.06
C ASN A 209 -8.81 15.02 -0.20
N LYS A 210 -8.15 14.14 0.54
CA LYS A 210 -8.82 13.25 1.50
C LYS A 210 -9.34 14.05 2.68
N LEU A 211 -10.63 13.88 2.98
CA LEU A 211 -11.27 14.49 4.15
C LEU A 211 -11.12 13.58 5.38
N ASP A 212 -10.89 14.19 6.53
CA ASP A 212 -10.83 13.49 7.82
C ASP A 212 -12.24 13.28 8.37
N VAL A 213 -12.86 12.17 7.97
CA VAL A 213 -14.23 11.78 8.33
C VAL A 213 -14.30 10.30 8.65
N LYS A 214 -15.25 9.93 9.50
CA LYS A 214 -15.57 8.53 9.80
C LYS A 214 -16.57 7.99 8.78
N VAL A 215 -16.29 6.83 8.21
CA VAL A 215 -17.15 6.19 7.19
C VAL A 215 -17.62 4.83 7.70
N GLU A 216 -18.91 4.55 7.58
CA GLU A 216 -19.52 3.29 8.00
C GLU A 216 -20.45 2.71 6.89
N PRO A 217 -20.18 1.50 6.39
CA PRO A 217 -18.97 0.70 6.61
C PRO A 217 -17.71 1.35 6.01
N GLU A 218 -16.53 1.07 6.60
CA GLU A 218 -15.25 1.58 6.08
C GLU A 218 -14.84 0.92 4.75
N THR A 219 -15.34 -0.28 4.49
CA THR A 219 -15.07 -1.06 3.29
C THR A 219 -16.37 -1.54 2.66
N VAL A 220 -16.33 -1.69 1.34
CA VAL A 220 -17.47 -2.13 0.51
C VAL A 220 -16.98 -3.20 -0.47
N GLN A 221 -17.89 -4.01 -0.98
CA GLN A 221 -17.59 -4.94 -2.08
C GLN A 221 -17.71 -4.21 -3.39
N VAL A 222 -16.69 -4.31 -4.23
CA VAL A 222 -16.69 -3.79 -5.60
C VAL A 222 -16.55 -4.97 -6.55
N SER A 223 -17.44 -5.04 -7.53
CA SER A 223 -17.50 -6.10 -8.52
C SER A 223 -17.35 -5.50 -9.91
N ILE A 224 -16.44 -6.08 -10.70
CA ILE A 224 -16.22 -5.73 -12.11
C ILE A 224 -16.66 -6.90 -12.99
N SER A 225 -17.54 -6.60 -13.94
CA SER A 225 -17.93 -7.50 -15.03
C SER A 225 -17.19 -7.09 -16.31
N VAL A 226 -16.62 -8.06 -17.00
CA VAL A 226 -15.85 -7.84 -18.23
C VAL A 226 -16.44 -8.63 -19.38
N LYS A 227 -16.30 -8.09 -20.59
CA LYS A 227 -16.69 -8.73 -21.84
C LYS A 227 -15.46 -8.94 -22.72
N ASN A 228 -15.51 -9.97 -23.57
CA ASN A 228 -14.54 -10.22 -24.62
C ASN A 228 -15.23 -10.08 -25.99
N PRO A 229 -15.22 -8.89 -26.61
CA PRO A 229 -15.97 -8.63 -27.83
C PRO A 229 -15.59 -9.57 -28.99
N SER A 230 -16.64 -9.98 -29.70
CA SER A 230 -16.71 -10.86 -30.87
C SER A 230 -16.73 -10.21 -32.25
N LYS A 231 -15.97 -10.65 -33.27
CA LYS A 231 -16.36 -10.41 -34.67
C LYS A 231 -16.04 -11.60 -35.59
N LYS A 232 -16.98 -11.93 -36.48
CA LYS A 232 -16.73 -12.83 -37.61
C LYS A 232 -16.16 -12.04 -38.78
N ILE A 233 -15.03 -12.48 -39.32
CA ILE A 233 -14.38 -11.82 -40.45
C ILE A 233 -13.87 -12.84 -41.47
N ALA A 234 -13.81 -12.41 -42.72
CA ALA A 234 -13.32 -13.22 -43.83
C ALA A 234 -11.79 -13.33 -43.80
N LEU A 235 -11.28 -14.43 -44.34
CA LEU A 235 -9.85 -14.65 -44.50
C LEU A 235 -9.37 -14.28 -45.89
N ARG A 236 -8.24 -13.57 -45.96
CA ARG A 236 -7.51 -13.32 -47.20
C ARG A 236 -6.10 -13.87 -47.11
N MET A 237 -5.79 -14.82 -47.98
CA MET A 237 -4.48 -15.47 -48.03
C MET A 237 -3.53 -14.72 -48.95
N PHE A 238 -2.27 -14.56 -48.52
CA PHE A 238 -1.20 -14.04 -49.36
C PHE A 238 0.04 -14.95 -49.33
N PRO A 239 0.68 -15.20 -50.49
CA PRO A 239 1.92 -15.95 -50.51
C PRO A 239 3.06 -15.16 -49.83
N LYS A 240 3.84 -15.84 -49.00
CA LYS A 240 5.07 -15.33 -48.37
C LYS A 240 6.24 -16.23 -48.79
N GLY A 241 7.34 -15.62 -49.23
CA GLY A 241 8.50 -16.34 -49.76
C GLY A 241 8.52 -16.42 -51.29
N THR A 242 9.45 -17.20 -51.83
CA THR A 242 9.68 -17.39 -53.27
C THR A 242 9.51 -18.87 -53.62
N PRO A 243 8.53 -19.24 -54.47
CA PRO A 243 8.38 -20.61 -54.92
C PRO A 243 9.65 -21.13 -55.64
N PRO A 244 9.89 -22.45 -55.65
CA PRO A 244 10.98 -23.05 -56.40
C PRO A 244 10.96 -22.67 -57.89
N LYS A 245 12.14 -22.62 -58.52
CA LYS A 245 12.24 -22.35 -59.97
C LYS A 245 11.37 -23.30 -60.79
N GLY A 246 10.66 -22.75 -61.78
CA GLY A 246 9.72 -23.49 -62.63
C GLY A 246 8.31 -23.63 -62.04
N ILE A 247 8.06 -23.21 -60.79
CA ILE A 247 6.74 -23.30 -60.14
C ILE A 247 6.09 -21.91 -60.01
N LYS A 248 4.81 -21.82 -60.36
CA LYS A 248 3.95 -20.65 -60.12
C LYS A 248 2.77 -21.02 -59.21
N ILE A 249 2.47 -20.17 -58.24
CA ILE A 249 1.28 -20.36 -57.38
C ILE A 249 0.04 -19.87 -58.13
N LYS A 250 -0.90 -20.78 -58.39
CA LYS A 250 -2.15 -20.50 -59.13
C LYS A 250 -3.26 -20.00 -58.21
N SER A 251 -3.43 -20.65 -57.06
CA SER A 251 -4.43 -20.23 -56.08
C SER A 251 -4.07 -20.67 -54.67
N ILE A 252 -4.44 -19.85 -53.68
CA ILE A 252 -4.35 -20.16 -52.26
C ILE A 252 -5.75 -19.94 -51.68
N LYS A 253 -6.41 -21.02 -51.24
CA LYS A 253 -7.78 -20.93 -50.70
C LYS A 253 -7.87 -21.59 -49.34
N PRO A 254 -8.43 -20.92 -48.33
CA PRO A 254 -8.73 -21.58 -47.07
C PRO A 254 -9.88 -22.58 -47.23
N GLU A 255 -9.86 -23.66 -46.44
CA GLU A 255 -11.02 -24.56 -46.28
C GLU A 255 -12.12 -23.91 -45.41
N THR A 256 -11.76 -22.92 -44.59
CA THR A 256 -12.68 -22.17 -43.72
C THR A 256 -12.70 -20.71 -44.16
N GLU A 257 -13.83 -20.23 -44.68
CA GLU A 257 -13.90 -18.88 -45.28
C GLU A 257 -13.96 -17.76 -44.22
N GLU A 258 -14.56 -18.04 -43.07
CA GLU A 258 -14.75 -17.09 -41.98
C GLU A 258 -14.19 -17.61 -40.66
N ILE A 259 -13.63 -16.70 -39.87
CA ILE A 259 -13.15 -16.97 -38.51
C ILE A 259 -13.78 -16.02 -37.52
N THR A 260 -13.81 -16.40 -36.24
CA THR A 260 -14.22 -15.49 -35.16
C THR A 260 -12.98 -14.99 -34.44
N ILE A 261 -12.80 -13.67 -34.41
CA ILE A 261 -11.72 -12.99 -33.69
C ILE A 261 -12.29 -12.27 -32.46
N TYR A 262 -11.57 -12.38 -31.36
CA TYR A 262 -11.86 -11.74 -30.09
C TYR A 262 -10.81 -10.67 -29.80
N GLY A 263 -11.25 -9.55 -29.22
CA GLY A 263 -10.37 -8.42 -28.95
C GLY A 263 -11.12 -7.13 -28.63
N LYS A 264 -10.37 -6.03 -28.58
CA LYS A 264 -10.93 -4.69 -28.32
C LYS A 264 -11.91 -4.30 -29.43
N GLU A 265 -13.09 -3.84 -29.03
CA GLU A 265 -14.17 -3.46 -29.95
C GLU A 265 -13.75 -2.40 -30.97
N ALA A 266 -12.88 -1.45 -30.59
CA ALA A 266 -12.34 -0.44 -31.50
C ALA A 266 -11.58 -1.05 -32.67
N ILE A 267 -10.75 -2.07 -32.41
CA ILE A 267 -9.95 -2.76 -33.43
C ILE A 267 -10.84 -3.66 -34.29
N LEU A 268 -11.73 -4.43 -33.66
CA LEU A 268 -12.65 -5.31 -34.39
C LEU A 268 -13.55 -4.54 -35.35
N LYS A 269 -13.96 -3.31 -35.01
CA LYS A 269 -14.79 -2.48 -35.89
C LYS A 269 -14.07 -2.11 -37.19
N GLU A 270 -12.77 -1.83 -37.13
CA GLU A 270 -11.96 -1.42 -38.29
C GLU A 270 -11.53 -2.60 -39.16
N MET A 271 -11.53 -3.84 -38.63
CA MET A 271 -11.15 -5.03 -39.39
C MET A 271 -12.27 -5.52 -40.32
N GLU A 272 -12.05 -5.49 -41.63
CA GLU A 272 -12.94 -6.13 -42.62
C GLU A 272 -12.53 -7.57 -42.94
N GLU A 273 -11.22 -7.80 -43.10
CA GLU A 273 -10.63 -9.09 -43.43
C GLU A 273 -9.35 -9.33 -42.61
N LEU A 274 -9.04 -10.60 -42.34
CA LEU A 274 -7.73 -10.98 -41.80
C LEU A 274 -6.82 -11.44 -42.93
N VAL A 275 -5.70 -10.74 -43.09
CA VAL A 275 -4.64 -11.13 -44.00
C VAL A 275 -3.76 -12.19 -43.32
N VAL A 276 -3.70 -13.39 -43.89
CA VAL A 276 -2.89 -14.49 -43.38
C VAL A 276 -1.79 -14.82 -44.40
N PRO A 277 -0.51 -14.65 -44.06
CA PRO A 277 0.59 -15.04 -44.93
C PRO A 277 0.74 -16.56 -44.96
N VAL A 278 1.06 -17.09 -46.14
CA VAL A 278 1.18 -18.52 -46.40
C VAL A 278 2.55 -18.79 -47.00
N GLU A 279 3.40 -19.54 -46.31
CA GLU A 279 4.77 -19.85 -46.77
C GLU A 279 4.74 -20.77 -48.00
N VAL A 280 5.44 -20.36 -49.06
CA VAL A 280 5.43 -21.08 -50.35
C VAL A 280 6.80 -21.59 -50.81
N ASP A 281 7.88 -21.32 -50.08
CA ASP A 281 9.26 -21.66 -50.48
C ASP A 281 9.47 -23.16 -50.76
N GLY A 282 8.73 -24.03 -50.07
CA GLY A 282 8.84 -25.49 -50.20
C GLY A 282 7.80 -26.18 -51.11
N ILE A 283 6.87 -25.44 -51.72
CA ILE A 283 5.70 -26.04 -52.37
C ILE A 283 6.02 -26.38 -53.84
N LYS A 284 6.17 -27.67 -54.14
CA LYS A 284 6.46 -28.20 -55.48
C LYS A 284 5.24 -28.75 -56.23
N LYS A 285 4.17 -29.10 -55.51
CA LYS A 285 2.93 -29.70 -56.02
C LYS A 285 1.75 -29.21 -55.17
N ASP A 286 0.54 -29.43 -55.67
CA ASP A 286 -0.70 -29.17 -54.93
C ASP A 286 -0.64 -29.80 -53.53
N ALA A 287 -0.88 -28.99 -52.52
CA ALA A 287 -0.77 -29.40 -51.13
C ALA A 287 -1.81 -28.67 -50.27
N THR A 288 -2.25 -29.35 -49.21
CA THR A 288 -2.98 -28.72 -48.12
C THR A 288 -2.01 -28.51 -46.97
N ILE A 289 -1.85 -27.26 -46.56
CA ILE A 289 -0.96 -26.85 -45.47
C ILE A 289 -1.79 -26.31 -44.31
N THR A 290 -1.31 -26.56 -43.09
CA THR A 290 -1.90 -26.01 -41.87
C THR A 290 -1.19 -24.73 -41.50
N VAL A 291 -1.92 -23.63 -41.45
CA VAL A 291 -1.39 -22.30 -41.14
C VAL A 291 -1.93 -21.86 -39.78
N PRO A 292 -1.08 -21.62 -38.77
CA PRO A 292 -1.50 -21.00 -37.52
C PRO A 292 -1.82 -19.52 -37.75
N ILE A 293 -2.83 -19.00 -37.07
CA ILE A 293 -3.20 -17.58 -37.14
C ILE A 293 -2.45 -16.82 -36.05
N GLU A 294 -1.66 -15.84 -36.46
CA GLU A 294 -1.01 -14.88 -35.56
C GLU A 294 -1.91 -13.66 -35.35
N LEU A 295 -2.02 -13.22 -34.09
CA LEU A 295 -2.84 -12.08 -33.70
C LEU A 295 -1.95 -10.87 -33.39
N GLY A 296 -2.39 -9.69 -33.85
CA GLY A 296 -1.77 -8.42 -33.53
C GLY A 296 -2.23 -7.85 -32.18
N GLU A 297 -1.67 -6.70 -31.80
CA GLU A 297 -1.99 -6.03 -30.54
C GLU A 297 -3.50 -5.75 -30.40
N GLY A 298 -4.01 -5.96 -29.19
CA GLY A 298 -5.41 -5.73 -28.84
C GLY A 298 -6.39 -6.80 -29.31
N LEU A 299 -5.90 -7.84 -29.99
CA LEU A 299 -6.60 -9.11 -30.22
C LEU A 299 -6.03 -10.17 -29.28
N ASN A 300 -6.87 -11.07 -28.79
CA ASN A 300 -6.45 -12.03 -27.76
C ASN A 300 -6.77 -13.49 -28.09
N PHE A 301 -7.78 -13.74 -28.92
CA PHE A 301 -8.17 -15.10 -29.28
C PHE A 301 -8.82 -15.16 -30.67
N VAL A 302 -8.65 -16.30 -31.33
CA VAL A 302 -9.24 -16.59 -32.64
C VAL A 302 -9.70 -18.03 -32.70
N SER A 303 -10.85 -18.25 -33.34
CA SER A 303 -11.41 -19.58 -33.55
C SER A 303 -11.81 -19.78 -35.02
N PRO A 304 -11.29 -20.81 -35.70
CA PRO A 304 -10.22 -21.73 -35.25
C PRO A 304 -8.84 -21.05 -35.15
N GLN A 305 -7.93 -21.59 -34.34
CA GLN A 305 -6.55 -21.09 -34.21
C GLN A 305 -5.62 -21.53 -35.37
N ILE A 306 -5.99 -22.62 -36.03
CA ILE A 306 -5.24 -23.20 -37.15
C ILE A 306 -6.24 -23.45 -38.26
N ILE A 307 -5.86 -23.08 -39.47
CA ILE A 307 -6.68 -23.25 -40.67
C ILE A 307 -5.94 -24.13 -41.67
N LYS A 308 -6.71 -24.88 -42.46
CA LYS A 308 -6.19 -25.63 -43.59
C LYS A 308 -6.31 -24.79 -44.85
N VAL A 309 -5.23 -24.69 -45.59
CA VAL A 309 -5.14 -23.88 -46.81
C VAL A 309 -4.70 -24.78 -47.95
N LYS A 310 -5.50 -24.81 -49.01
CA LYS A 310 -5.18 -25.54 -50.23
C LYS A 310 -4.40 -24.62 -51.18
N VAL A 311 -3.17 -25.00 -51.47
CA VAL A 311 -2.31 -24.32 -52.43
C VAL A 311 -2.28 -25.14 -53.71
N THR A 312 -2.64 -24.51 -54.82
CA THR A 312 -2.57 -25.10 -56.16
C THR A 312 -1.46 -24.42 -56.94
N VAL A 313 -0.61 -25.23 -57.57
CA VAL A 313 0.55 -24.76 -58.33
C VAL A 313 0.45 -25.13 -59.80
N GLU A 314 1.16 -24.39 -60.64
CA GLU A 314 1.28 -24.64 -62.08
C GLU A 314 2.76 -24.62 -62.47
N GLY A 315 3.16 -25.56 -63.33
CA GLY A 315 4.55 -25.74 -63.76
C GLY A 315 5.19 -27.01 -63.19
N SER A 316 6.44 -27.24 -63.59
CA SER A 316 7.25 -28.39 -63.22
C SER A 316 8.54 -27.88 -62.58
N PRO A 317 9.06 -28.50 -61.51
CA PRO A 317 10.35 -28.11 -60.96
C PRO A 317 11.42 -28.23 -62.05
N GLU A 318 12.22 -27.18 -62.26
CA GLU A 318 13.47 -27.32 -63.02
C GLU A 318 14.40 -28.19 -62.19
N ASP A 319 14.77 -29.37 -62.69
CA ASP A 319 15.83 -30.18 -62.09
C ASP A 319 17.11 -29.33 -62.07
N GLU A 320 17.73 -29.20 -60.88
CA GLU A 320 19.09 -28.66 -60.83
C GLU A 320 19.96 -29.52 -61.74
N PRO A 321 20.75 -28.93 -62.66
CA PRO A 321 21.65 -29.72 -63.48
C PRO A 321 22.54 -30.53 -62.54
N GLU A 322 22.52 -31.86 -62.70
CA GLU A 322 23.52 -32.74 -62.09
C GLU A 322 24.88 -32.11 -62.35
N LYS A 323 25.57 -31.69 -61.28
CA LYS A 323 26.98 -31.39 -61.39
C LYS A 323 27.65 -32.68 -61.81
N GLU A 324 27.97 -32.79 -63.09
CA GLU A 324 28.96 -33.74 -63.58
C GLU A 324 30.16 -33.66 -62.64
N SER A 325 30.37 -34.74 -61.90
CA SER A 325 31.63 -35.02 -61.23
C SER A 325 32.68 -35.17 -62.32
N GLY A 326 33.36 -34.06 -62.64
CA GLY A 326 34.59 -34.10 -63.41
C GLY A 326 35.64 -34.92 -62.67
N GLU A 327 36.16 -35.92 -63.39
CA GLU A 327 37.32 -36.76 -63.04
C GLU A 327 38.56 -35.97 -62.60
#